data_AF-A0A8J6EDZ2-F1
#
_entry.id   AF-A0A8J6EDZ2-F1
#
_cell.length_a   1.000
_cell.length_b   1.000
_cell.length_c   1.000
_cell.angle_alpha   90.00
_cell.angle_beta   90.00
_cell.angle_gamma   90.00
#
_symmetry.space_group_name_H-M   'P 1'
#
loop_
_entity.id
_entity.type
_entity.pdbx_description
1 polymer ?
#
loop_
_entity_poly.entity_id
_entity_poly.type
_entity_poly.pdbx_seq_one_letter_code
_entity_poly.pdbx_strand_id
1 'polypeptide(L)'
;MELENIVANTVLLKAREGGGGKRKGKSKKWKEILKFPHISQCEELRRSTDKDYFNLCEKLPIGRLLFRQFCESQPELECLIHFLDAVAEYEVTPDEKLGEKGREIILKYLTPESPVYVSEVGQDIVHQMEEMLEINPYKELFSNCAKSVYDFLSREPFQCYLDSMYFDRFLQWKWLERQPVTKNTFRQYRVLGKGGFGEVCACQVRATGKMYACKRLEKKRIKKRKGESMALNEKQILEKVTSRFVVNLAYAYETKDALCLVLTLMNGGDLKFHIYNMGNPGFQEPRASFYAAEILCGLGDLHRENIVYRDLKPENILLDDYGHIRISDLGLAVKIPEGESIRGRVGTVGYMAPEVLNNHRYTFSPDFWGLGCLVYEMIAGQSPFRGRKEKVKREEVDRRVLETEEVYTHKFSEEAKSVCKMLLNKDVKQRLGCHEGRALEVKRHPFFKVINFKRLEAGIMDPPFIPDPRAVYCKDVLDIEQFSTVKGVNLDQTDDDFYTKFSTGSVSIPWQTEMIETECFKELNVFGPNGTLSPDLNRSHPPEPPKKSLLHRIFKRQHQNNSNISTDTSTSLNHHLNTNHINSNSTGSS
;
A
#
# COMPACT_ATOMS: atom_id res chain seq x y z
N MET A 1 33.73 14.20 8.91
CA MET A 1 33.32 12.83 8.54
C MET A 1 32.18 12.37 9.44
N GLU A 2 32.37 12.39 10.76
CA GLU A 2 31.33 12.15 11.78
C GLU A 2 30.16 13.17 11.70
N LEU A 3 30.48 14.44 11.41
CA LEU A 3 29.50 15.53 11.42
C LEU A 3 28.35 15.34 10.41
N GLU A 4 28.62 14.87 9.19
CA GLU A 4 27.56 14.66 8.18
C GLU A 4 26.57 13.58 8.62
N ASN A 5 27.07 12.47 9.17
CA ASN A 5 26.24 11.39 9.69
C ASN A 5 25.44 11.84 10.92
N ILE A 6 26.07 12.56 11.85
CA ILE A 6 25.41 13.10 13.05
C ILE A 6 24.29 14.08 12.64
N VAL A 7 24.58 15.01 11.72
CA VAL A 7 23.58 15.97 11.24
C VAL A 7 22.43 15.24 10.55
N ALA A 8 22.73 14.31 9.64
CA ALA A 8 21.74 13.52 8.92
C ALA A 8 20.82 12.72 9.87
N ASN A 9 21.40 12.12 10.91
CA ASN A 9 20.67 11.35 11.92
C ASN A 9 19.81 12.25 12.79
N THR A 10 20.38 13.34 13.29
CA THR A 10 19.67 14.29 14.15
C THR A 10 18.47 14.88 13.42
N VAL A 11 18.63 15.23 12.14
CA VAL A 11 17.54 15.77 11.32
C VAL A 11 16.45 14.72 11.07
N LEU A 12 16.81 13.46 10.81
CA LEU A 12 15.85 12.37 10.64
C LEU A 12 15.08 12.08 11.93
N LEU A 13 15.77 11.96 13.07
CA LEU A 13 15.15 11.68 14.37
C LEU A 13 14.17 12.80 14.75
N LYS A 14 14.56 14.06 14.57
CA LYS A 14 13.66 15.20 14.79
C LYS A 14 12.43 15.18 13.87
N ALA A 15 12.56 14.69 12.64
CA ALA A 15 11.44 14.53 11.73
C ALA A 15 10.49 13.39 12.16
N ARG A 16 11.04 12.27 12.66
CA ARG A 16 10.28 11.13 13.21
C ARG A 16 9.44 11.53 14.43
N GLU A 17 9.98 12.39 15.30
CA GLU A 17 9.26 12.95 16.46
C GLU A 17 8.13 13.94 16.08
N GLY A 18 7.83 14.11 14.79
CA GLY A 18 6.81 15.05 14.30
C GLY A 18 7.30 16.48 14.14
N GLY A 19 8.62 16.73 14.20
CA GLY A 19 9.23 18.03 13.95
C GLY A 19 8.84 19.07 15.00
N GLY A 20 9.64 19.20 16.07
CA GLY A 20 9.50 20.02 17.29
C GLY A 20 8.53 21.23 17.34
N GLY A 21 7.24 21.04 17.06
CA GLY A 21 6.21 22.08 17.08
C GLY A 21 4.81 21.54 16.81
N LYS A 22 3.79 22.40 17.03
CA LYS A 22 2.34 22.05 16.98
C LYS A 22 1.82 21.51 15.64
N ARG A 23 2.64 21.46 14.58
CA ARG A 23 2.24 21.14 13.21
C ARG A 23 2.52 19.71 12.79
N LYS A 24 3.13 18.89 13.65
CA LYS A 24 3.44 17.48 13.36
C LYS A 24 4.09 17.28 11.98
N GLY A 25 5.04 18.16 11.61
CA GLY A 25 5.74 18.13 10.31
C GLY A 25 5.04 18.82 9.12
N LYS A 26 3.75 19.18 9.23
CA LYS A 26 2.98 19.87 8.16
C LYS A 26 3.61 21.22 7.76
N SER A 27 3.59 21.52 6.47
CA SER A 27 3.97 22.83 5.91
C SER A 27 3.14 23.96 6.53
N LYS A 28 3.69 25.18 6.62
CA LYS A 28 2.92 26.36 7.06
C LYS A 28 1.69 26.64 6.20
N LYS A 29 1.74 26.21 4.93
CA LYS A 29 0.72 26.45 3.89
C LYS A 29 -0.09 25.20 3.55
N TRP A 30 -0.13 24.19 4.41
CA TRP A 30 -0.72 22.89 4.07
C TRP A 30 -2.20 22.97 3.69
N LYS A 31 -2.99 23.84 4.33
CA LYS A 31 -4.40 24.08 3.98
C LYS A 31 -4.58 24.74 2.61
N GLU A 32 -3.59 25.52 2.15
CA GLU A 32 -3.59 26.07 0.79
C GLU A 32 -3.24 24.98 -0.23
N ILE A 33 -2.32 24.07 0.12
CA ILE A 33 -1.91 22.94 -0.73
C ILE A 33 -3.07 21.94 -0.91
N LEU A 34 -3.82 21.66 0.16
CA LEU A 34 -4.95 20.72 0.18
C LEU A 34 -6.30 21.44 0.15
N LYS A 35 -6.38 22.62 -0.48
CA LYS A 35 -7.64 23.35 -0.57
C LYS A 35 -8.59 22.61 -1.52
N PHE A 36 -9.81 22.31 -1.06
CA PHE A 36 -10.81 21.69 -1.92
C PHE A 36 -11.10 22.53 -3.17
N PRO A 37 -11.30 21.87 -4.32
CA PRO A 37 -11.87 22.53 -5.48
C PRO A 37 -13.35 22.86 -5.20
N HIS A 38 -13.90 23.81 -5.96
CA HIS A 38 -15.35 23.95 -5.98
C HIS A 38 -15.99 22.72 -6.64
N ILE A 39 -17.17 22.29 -6.18
CA ILE A 39 -17.82 21.05 -6.64
C ILE A 39 -18.01 20.98 -8.16
N SER A 40 -18.23 22.12 -8.84
CA SER A 40 -18.34 22.18 -10.30
C SER A 40 -17.08 21.70 -11.05
N GLN A 41 -15.91 21.73 -10.42
CA GLN A 41 -14.66 21.21 -10.98
C GLN A 41 -14.55 19.69 -10.87
N CYS A 42 -15.47 19.05 -10.15
CA CYS A 42 -15.49 17.59 -9.94
C CYS A 42 -16.48 16.87 -10.87
N GLU A 43 -17.12 17.57 -11.81
CA GLU A 43 -18.15 16.97 -12.69
C GLU A 43 -17.60 15.87 -13.60
N GLU A 44 -16.37 16.01 -14.09
CA GLU A 44 -15.71 14.94 -14.85
C GLU A 44 -15.43 13.71 -13.96
N LEU A 45 -15.02 13.94 -12.71
CA LEU A 45 -14.84 12.86 -11.74
C LEU A 45 -16.16 12.18 -11.41
N ARG A 46 -17.25 12.94 -11.26
CA ARG A 46 -18.58 12.36 -11.00
C ARG A 46 -18.96 11.35 -12.08
N ARG A 47 -18.73 11.70 -13.36
CA ARG A 47 -19.05 10.86 -14.52
C ARG A 47 -18.11 9.67 -14.70
N SER A 48 -16.81 9.85 -14.42
CA SER A 48 -15.78 8.81 -14.65
C SER A 48 -15.54 7.88 -13.47
N THR A 49 -16.03 8.22 -12.28
CA THR A 49 -15.89 7.38 -11.08
C THR A 49 -16.85 6.21 -11.16
N ASP A 50 -16.30 5.00 -11.14
CA ASP A 50 -17.04 3.75 -11.04
C ASP A 50 -17.92 3.71 -9.77
N LYS A 51 -19.17 3.28 -9.92
CA LYS A 51 -20.21 3.31 -8.88
C LYS A 51 -20.37 1.94 -8.24
N ASP A 52 -19.25 1.36 -7.82
CA ASP A 52 -19.22 0.09 -7.09
C ASP A 52 -19.23 0.34 -5.58
N TYR A 53 -20.20 -0.26 -4.87
CA TYR A 53 -20.36 -0.10 -3.42
C TYR A 53 -19.12 -0.57 -2.66
N PHE A 54 -18.64 -1.78 -2.95
CA PHE A 54 -17.53 -2.37 -2.19
C PHE A 54 -16.24 -1.56 -2.38
N ASN A 55 -16.00 -1.04 -3.57
CA ASN A 55 -14.85 -0.18 -3.82
C ASN A 55 -14.98 1.18 -3.11
N LEU A 56 -16.12 1.87 -3.26
CA LEU A 56 -16.29 3.22 -2.73
C LEU A 56 -16.50 3.26 -1.21
N CYS A 57 -17.31 2.35 -0.67
CA CYS A 57 -17.79 2.41 0.72
C CYS A 57 -17.07 1.44 1.65
N GLU A 58 -16.37 0.42 1.16
CA GLU A 58 -15.61 -0.52 2.01
C GLU A 58 -14.10 -0.40 1.79
N LYS A 59 -13.64 -0.47 0.54
CA LYS A 59 -12.21 -0.54 0.20
C LYS A 59 -11.48 0.79 0.34
N LEU A 60 -12.09 1.89 -0.09
CA LEU A 60 -11.48 3.22 -0.04
C LEU A 60 -11.68 3.86 1.35
N PRO A 61 -10.61 4.15 2.12
CA PRO A 61 -10.74 4.60 3.52
C PRO A 61 -11.58 5.87 3.71
N ILE A 62 -11.39 6.90 2.87
CA ILE A 62 -12.16 8.14 2.96
C ILE A 62 -13.60 7.92 2.48
N GLY A 63 -13.80 7.09 1.45
CA GLY A 63 -15.13 6.76 0.98
C GLY A 63 -15.96 6.00 2.03
N ARG A 64 -15.34 5.04 2.74
CA ARG A 64 -15.93 4.36 3.91
C ARG A 64 -16.32 5.32 5.02
N LEU A 65 -15.44 6.26 5.37
CA LEU A 65 -15.75 7.25 6.40
C LEU A 65 -16.90 8.19 5.99
N LEU A 66 -16.94 8.62 4.73
CA LEU A 66 -18.02 9.51 4.25
C LEU A 66 -19.35 8.77 4.12
N PHE A 67 -19.33 7.50 3.71
CA PHE A 67 -20.53 6.65 3.70
C PHE A 67 -21.05 6.43 5.13
N ARG A 68 -20.17 6.19 6.09
CA ARG A 68 -20.55 6.09 7.51
C ARG A 68 -21.13 7.38 8.06
N GLN A 69 -20.53 8.54 7.77
CA GLN A 69 -21.10 9.84 8.13
C GLN A 69 -22.50 10.06 7.53
N PHE A 70 -22.72 9.58 6.30
CA PHE A 70 -24.04 9.59 5.69
C PHE A 70 -25.03 8.68 6.44
N CYS A 71 -24.64 7.44 6.75
CA CYS A 71 -25.49 6.51 7.52
C CYS A 71 -25.79 7.02 8.93
N GLU A 72 -24.80 7.58 9.64
CA GLU A 72 -24.96 8.16 10.98
C GLU A 72 -25.90 9.39 10.99
N SER A 73 -26.15 10.01 9.83
CA SER A 73 -27.15 11.08 9.72
C SER A 73 -28.60 10.57 9.58
N GLN A 74 -28.79 9.25 9.48
CA GLN A 74 -30.07 8.56 9.31
C GLN A 74 -30.21 7.46 10.37
N PRO A 75 -31.10 7.62 11.38
CA PRO A 75 -31.24 6.67 12.48
C PRO A 75 -31.45 5.21 12.03
N GLU A 76 -32.16 5.01 10.92
CA GLU A 76 -32.42 3.70 10.33
C GLU A 76 -31.18 3.01 9.73
N LEU A 77 -30.16 3.77 9.32
CA LEU A 77 -28.91 3.22 8.79
C LEU A 77 -27.82 3.12 9.87
N GLU A 78 -27.87 3.98 10.88
CA GLU A 78 -26.93 4.02 11.99
C GLU A 78 -26.85 2.67 12.73
N CYS A 79 -27.99 2.02 13.00
CA CYS A 79 -28.02 0.73 13.68
C CYS A 79 -27.27 -0.37 12.90
N LEU A 80 -27.32 -0.34 11.57
CA LEU A 80 -26.63 -1.30 10.69
C LEU A 80 -25.11 -1.15 10.79
N ILE A 81 -24.64 0.10 10.84
CA ILE A 81 -23.21 0.40 10.99
C ILE A 81 -22.70 -0.08 12.36
N HIS A 82 -23.47 0.19 13.43
CA HIS A 82 -23.12 -0.27 14.78
C HIS A 82 -23.13 -1.80 14.92
N PHE A 83 -24.02 -2.50 14.20
CA PHE A 83 -23.99 -3.95 14.13
C PHE A 83 -22.70 -4.46 13.44
N LEU A 84 -22.34 -3.90 12.28
CA LEU A 84 -21.11 -4.28 11.58
C LEU A 84 -19.85 -4.02 12.42
N ASP A 85 -19.82 -2.94 13.20
CA ASP A 85 -18.73 -2.66 14.13
C ASP A 85 -18.66 -3.69 15.26
N ALA A 86 -19.82 -4.10 15.81
CA ALA A 86 -19.88 -5.15 16.83
C ALA A 86 -19.42 -6.52 16.29
N VAL A 87 -19.73 -6.84 15.02
CA VAL A 87 -19.20 -8.03 14.34
C VAL A 87 -17.68 -7.96 14.20
N ALA A 88 -17.13 -6.81 13.78
CA ALA A 88 -15.69 -6.62 13.68
C ALA A 88 -14.99 -6.77 15.05
N GLU A 89 -15.60 -6.29 16.14
CA GLU A 89 -15.12 -6.51 17.51
C GLU A 89 -15.16 -7.99 17.92
N TYR A 90 -16.21 -8.71 17.54
CA TYR A 90 -16.33 -10.14 17.80
C TYR A 90 -15.18 -10.93 17.18
N GLU A 91 -14.81 -10.65 15.93
CA GLU A 91 -13.73 -11.36 15.22
C GLU A 91 -12.35 -11.27 15.92
N VAL A 92 -12.12 -10.21 16.71
CA VAL A 92 -10.86 -9.98 17.43
C VAL A 92 -10.98 -10.26 18.94
N THR A 93 -12.16 -10.59 19.42
CA THR A 93 -12.42 -10.97 20.82
C THR A 93 -11.63 -12.24 21.16
N PRO A 94 -11.01 -12.38 22.34
CA PRO A 94 -10.34 -13.62 22.75
C PRO A 94 -11.27 -14.84 22.67
N ASP A 95 -10.74 -16.01 22.35
CA ASP A 95 -11.52 -17.23 22.06
C ASP A 95 -12.43 -17.60 23.24
N GLU A 96 -11.93 -17.47 24.47
CA GLU A 96 -12.64 -17.73 25.72
C GLU A 96 -13.80 -16.76 26.00
N LYS A 97 -13.87 -15.62 25.29
CA LYS A 97 -14.92 -14.60 25.44
C LYS A 97 -15.91 -14.56 24.28
N LEU A 98 -15.70 -15.37 23.23
CA LEU A 98 -16.57 -15.36 22.05
C LEU A 98 -18.03 -15.67 22.40
N GLY A 99 -18.29 -16.64 23.28
CA GLY A 99 -19.66 -17.00 23.68
C GLY A 99 -20.42 -15.84 24.32
N GLU A 100 -19.77 -15.07 25.19
CA GLU A 100 -20.37 -13.90 25.84
C GLU A 100 -20.63 -12.77 24.83
N LYS A 101 -19.62 -12.38 24.05
CA LYS A 101 -19.75 -11.32 23.05
C LYS A 101 -20.77 -11.66 21.97
N GLY A 102 -20.85 -12.92 21.56
CA GLY A 102 -21.85 -13.38 20.59
C GLY A 102 -23.27 -13.21 21.10
N ARG A 103 -23.53 -13.60 22.37
CA ARG A 103 -24.85 -13.41 23.00
C ARG A 103 -25.21 -11.94 23.15
N GLU A 104 -24.26 -11.09 23.51
CA GLU A 104 -24.45 -9.63 23.55
C GLU A 104 -24.91 -9.08 22.20
N ILE A 105 -24.26 -9.49 21.11
CA ILE A 105 -24.59 -9.04 19.74
C ILE A 105 -25.99 -9.51 19.33
N ILE A 106 -26.33 -10.78 19.58
CA ILE A 106 -27.66 -11.32 19.27
C ILE A 106 -28.73 -10.53 20.01
N LEU A 107 -28.64 -10.44 21.34
CA LEU A 107 -29.63 -9.76 22.17
C LEU A 107 -29.78 -8.29 21.79
N LYS A 108 -28.69 -7.64 21.39
CA LYS A 108 -28.70 -6.22 21.04
C LYS A 108 -29.20 -5.96 19.63
N TYR A 109 -28.83 -6.75 18.63
CA TYR A 109 -29.08 -6.39 17.22
C TYR A 109 -29.97 -7.37 16.48
N LEU A 110 -30.10 -8.62 16.92
CA LEU A 110 -30.82 -9.67 16.19
C LEU A 110 -32.11 -10.14 16.89
N THR A 111 -32.43 -9.55 18.04
CA THR A 111 -33.68 -9.78 18.78
C THR A 111 -34.72 -8.70 18.44
N PRO A 112 -35.93 -9.06 17.95
CA PRO A 112 -36.95 -8.11 17.50
C PRO A 112 -37.40 -7.07 18.54
N GLU A 113 -37.32 -7.39 19.82
CA GLU A 113 -37.68 -6.49 20.92
C GLU A 113 -36.63 -5.40 21.18
N SER A 114 -35.46 -5.49 20.55
CA SER A 114 -34.39 -4.52 20.73
C SER A 114 -34.71 -3.19 20.01
N PRO A 115 -34.43 -2.03 20.63
CA PRO A 115 -34.58 -0.72 19.97
C PRO A 115 -33.62 -0.51 18.79
N VAL A 116 -32.57 -1.33 18.66
CA VAL A 116 -31.60 -1.28 17.56
C VAL A 116 -31.60 -2.58 16.75
N TYR A 117 -32.76 -3.23 16.66
CA TYR A 117 -32.96 -4.45 15.88
C TYR A 117 -32.65 -4.23 14.39
N VAL A 118 -31.86 -5.15 13.82
CA VAL A 118 -31.44 -5.19 12.42
C VAL A 118 -32.35 -6.16 11.68
N SER A 119 -33.39 -5.62 11.04
CA SER A 119 -34.43 -6.39 10.37
C SER A 119 -33.99 -7.02 9.04
N GLU A 120 -32.85 -6.57 8.52
CA GLU A 120 -32.25 -6.96 7.24
C GLU A 120 -31.59 -8.35 7.31
N VAL A 121 -31.33 -8.85 8.53
CA VAL A 121 -30.82 -10.21 8.75
C VAL A 121 -32.02 -11.15 8.89
N GLY A 122 -32.15 -12.09 7.96
CA GLY A 122 -33.25 -13.06 7.97
C GLY A 122 -33.20 -13.96 9.21
N GLN A 123 -34.37 -14.22 9.81
CA GLN A 123 -34.50 -15.02 11.03
C GLN A 123 -33.94 -16.44 10.90
N ASP A 124 -33.97 -17.04 9.71
CA ASP A 124 -33.34 -18.34 9.45
C ASP A 124 -31.82 -18.31 9.65
N ILE A 125 -31.16 -17.20 9.27
CA ILE A 125 -29.71 -17.00 9.46
C ILE A 125 -29.41 -16.82 10.94
N VAL A 126 -30.25 -16.05 11.66
CA VAL A 126 -30.12 -15.85 13.10
C VAL A 126 -30.22 -17.17 13.84
N HIS A 127 -31.21 -18.00 13.53
CA HIS A 127 -31.42 -19.28 14.22
C HIS A 127 -30.27 -20.26 14.02
N GLN A 128 -29.76 -20.38 12.78
CA GLN A 128 -28.57 -21.20 12.49
C GLN A 128 -27.32 -20.70 13.23
N MET A 129 -27.18 -19.38 13.35
CA MET A 129 -26.07 -18.74 14.03
C MET A 129 -26.15 -19.00 15.55
N GLU A 130 -27.32 -18.83 16.16
CA GLU A 130 -27.58 -19.12 17.58
C GLU A 130 -27.21 -20.54 17.97
N GLU A 131 -27.65 -21.54 17.19
CA GLU A 131 -27.30 -22.95 17.41
C GLU A 131 -25.78 -23.17 17.37
N MET A 132 -25.09 -22.57 16.39
CA MET A 132 -23.64 -22.69 16.27
C MET A 132 -22.89 -21.98 17.40
N LEU A 133 -23.43 -20.90 17.96
CA LEU A 133 -22.84 -20.21 19.11
C LEU A 133 -22.88 -21.07 20.37
N GLU A 134 -23.94 -21.87 20.55
CA GLU A 134 -24.04 -22.77 21.70
C GLU A 134 -23.10 -23.98 21.58
N ILE A 135 -22.91 -24.48 20.36
CA ILE A 135 -22.07 -25.67 20.10
C ILE A 135 -20.58 -25.32 20.11
N ASN A 136 -20.16 -24.35 19.30
CA ASN A 136 -18.75 -24.02 19.09
C ASN A 136 -18.57 -22.61 18.51
N PRO A 137 -18.44 -21.56 19.34
CA PRO A 137 -18.13 -20.21 18.87
C PRO A 137 -16.83 -20.17 18.04
N TYR A 138 -16.86 -19.54 16.87
CA TYR A 138 -15.69 -19.34 16.02
C TYR A 138 -15.71 -17.95 15.39
N LYS A 139 -14.56 -17.47 14.90
CA LYS A 139 -14.36 -16.05 14.53
C LYS A 139 -15.32 -15.57 13.44
N GLU A 140 -15.60 -16.40 12.44
CA GLU A 140 -16.41 -16.06 11.28
C GLU A 140 -17.92 -16.27 11.48
N LEU A 141 -18.38 -16.52 12.71
CA LEU A 141 -19.76 -16.89 13.03
C LEU A 141 -20.82 -15.92 12.48
N PHE A 142 -20.55 -14.61 12.52
CA PHE A 142 -21.48 -13.57 12.05
C PHE A 142 -21.32 -13.20 10.57
N SER A 143 -20.46 -13.89 9.80
CA SER A 143 -20.12 -13.48 8.43
C SER A 143 -21.35 -13.42 7.50
N ASN A 144 -22.29 -14.37 7.65
CA ASN A 144 -23.51 -14.40 6.86
C ASN A 144 -24.46 -13.25 7.24
N CYS A 145 -24.56 -12.92 8.54
CA CYS A 145 -25.35 -11.78 9.01
C CYS A 145 -24.77 -10.46 8.48
N ALA A 146 -23.45 -10.28 8.57
CA ALA A 146 -22.76 -9.11 8.03
C ALA A 146 -22.97 -9.00 6.50
N LYS A 147 -22.92 -10.12 5.78
CA LYS A 147 -23.20 -10.16 4.34
C LYS A 147 -24.61 -9.66 4.02
N SER A 148 -25.65 -10.09 4.75
CA SER A 148 -27.01 -9.59 4.55
C SER A 148 -27.11 -8.07 4.72
N VAL A 149 -26.40 -7.52 5.71
CA VAL A 149 -26.35 -6.06 5.92
C VAL A 149 -25.62 -5.34 4.79
N TYR A 150 -24.48 -5.87 4.33
CA TYR A 150 -23.79 -5.31 3.16
C TYR A 150 -24.64 -5.35 1.89
N ASP A 151 -25.34 -6.47 1.64
CA ASP A 151 -26.23 -6.64 0.49
C ASP A 151 -27.42 -5.66 0.51
N PHE A 152 -27.86 -5.24 1.70
CA PHE A 152 -28.86 -4.18 1.85
C PHE A 152 -28.25 -2.78 1.62
N LEU A 153 -27.16 -2.47 2.31
CA LEU A 153 -26.48 -1.17 2.21
C LEU A 153 -26.04 -0.85 0.77
N SER A 154 -25.69 -1.86 -0.02
CA SER A 154 -25.27 -1.70 -1.41
C SER A 154 -26.38 -1.34 -2.41
N ARG A 155 -27.65 -1.28 -1.97
CA ARG A 155 -28.82 -0.99 -2.83
C ARG A 155 -29.28 0.46 -2.66
N GLU A 156 -30.49 0.65 -2.15
CA GLU A 156 -31.11 1.98 -2.00
C GLU A 156 -30.28 2.93 -1.11
N PRO A 157 -29.73 2.50 0.04
CA PRO A 157 -28.89 3.39 0.86
C PRO A 157 -27.67 3.93 0.10
N PHE A 158 -27.05 3.08 -0.74
CA PHE A 158 -25.94 3.50 -1.58
C PHE A 158 -26.36 4.49 -2.67
N GLN A 159 -27.53 4.34 -3.30
CA GLN A 159 -28.02 5.33 -4.26
C GLN A 159 -28.27 6.69 -3.59
N CYS A 160 -28.94 6.69 -2.43
CA CYS A 160 -29.14 7.91 -1.64
C CYS A 160 -27.80 8.56 -1.24
N TYR A 161 -26.77 7.77 -0.91
CA TYR A 161 -25.44 8.30 -0.66
C TYR A 161 -24.84 8.97 -1.90
N LEU A 162 -24.96 8.38 -3.08
CA LEU A 162 -24.42 8.94 -4.34
C LEU A 162 -25.04 10.29 -4.71
N ASP A 163 -26.28 10.54 -4.30
CA ASP A 163 -26.99 11.81 -4.49
C ASP A 163 -26.79 12.81 -3.33
N SER A 164 -26.10 12.40 -2.26
CA SER A 164 -25.86 13.22 -1.08
C SER A 164 -24.64 14.14 -1.19
N MET A 165 -24.59 15.14 -0.32
CA MET A 165 -23.42 16.01 -0.17
C MET A 165 -22.16 15.28 0.33
N TYR A 166 -22.30 14.10 0.94
CA TYR A 166 -21.17 13.29 1.38
C TYR A 166 -20.43 12.69 0.19
N PHE A 167 -21.16 12.29 -0.87
CA PHE A 167 -20.53 11.86 -2.11
C PHE A 167 -19.92 13.03 -2.88
N ASP A 168 -20.54 14.21 -2.85
CA ASP A 168 -19.94 15.44 -3.39
C ASP A 168 -18.59 15.75 -2.72
N ARG A 169 -18.54 15.60 -1.39
CA ARG A 169 -17.30 15.72 -0.62
C ARG A 169 -16.29 14.63 -0.96
N PHE A 170 -16.72 13.38 -1.17
CA PHE A 170 -15.84 12.31 -1.64
C PHE A 170 -15.17 12.68 -2.98
N LEU A 171 -15.92 13.28 -3.92
CA LEU A 171 -15.38 13.71 -5.20
C LEU A 171 -14.32 14.83 -5.05
N GLN A 172 -14.50 15.76 -4.11
CA GLN A 172 -13.46 16.77 -3.81
C GLN A 172 -12.18 16.13 -3.25
N TRP A 173 -12.31 15.14 -2.36
CA TRP A 173 -11.16 14.35 -1.89
C TRP A 173 -10.49 13.59 -3.03
N LYS A 174 -11.28 12.96 -3.91
CA LYS A 174 -10.77 12.26 -5.09
C LYS A 174 -10.07 13.19 -6.06
N TRP A 175 -10.51 14.43 -6.17
CA TRP A 175 -9.85 15.47 -6.97
C TRP A 175 -8.49 15.86 -6.40
N LEU A 176 -8.39 16.01 -5.06
CA LEU A 176 -7.12 16.26 -4.38
C LEU A 176 -6.14 15.09 -4.54
N GLU A 177 -6.63 13.85 -4.43
CA GLU A 177 -5.84 12.64 -4.67
C GLU A 177 -5.22 12.67 -6.07
N ARG A 178 -6.00 13.00 -7.10
CA ARG A 178 -5.54 12.99 -8.50
C ARG A 178 -4.63 14.17 -8.89
N GLN A 179 -4.24 15.05 -7.96
CA GLN A 179 -3.33 16.15 -8.30
C GLN A 179 -1.93 15.64 -8.66
N PRO A 180 -1.21 16.30 -9.60
CA PRO A 180 0.11 15.86 -10.02
C PRO A 180 1.12 15.76 -8.87
N VAL A 181 1.84 14.64 -8.82
CA VAL A 181 2.90 14.40 -7.84
C VAL A 181 4.25 14.76 -8.45
N THR A 182 5.05 15.56 -7.74
CA THR A 182 6.39 15.94 -8.20
C THR A 182 7.39 15.89 -7.05
N LYS A 183 8.68 16.11 -7.34
CA LYS A 183 9.71 16.29 -6.29
C LYS A 183 9.34 17.36 -5.24
N ASN A 184 8.51 18.33 -5.60
CA ASN A 184 8.09 19.42 -4.70
C ASN A 184 7.05 18.97 -3.67
N THR A 185 6.39 17.83 -3.88
CA THR A 185 5.47 17.24 -2.90
C THR A 185 6.22 16.80 -1.63
N PHE A 186 7.51 16.50 -1.73
CA PHE A 186 8.30 15.89 -0.66
C PHE A 186 9.42 16.79 -0.12
N ARG A 187 9.88 16.49 1.10
CA ARG A 187 11.20 16.85 1.64
C ARG A 187 12.02 15.57 1.71
N GLN A 188 13.29 15.63 1.30
CA GLN A 188 14.20 14.48 1.39
C GLN A 188 15.07 14.58 2.64
N TYR A 189 15.41 13.41 3.20
CA TYR A 189 16.26 13.22 4.35
C TYR A 189 17.39 12.25 3.99
N ARG A 190 18.02 11.63 4.99
CA ARG A 190 19.18 10.75 4.80
C ARG A 190 18.86 9.50 3.96
N VAL A 191 19.90 8.98 3.30
CA VAL A 191 19.90 7.66 2.67
C VAL A 191 19.83 6.60 3.77
N LEU A 192 18.94 5.62 3.56
CA LEU A 192 18.68 4.48 4.43
C LEU A 192 19.37 3.21 3.93
N GLY A 193 19.50 3.07 2.61
CA GLY A 193 20.12 1.90 1.99
C GLY A 193 20.29 2.03 0.48
N LYS A 194 20.83 0.97 -0.13
CA LYS A 194 21.12 0.87 -1.56
C LYS A 194 20.45 -0.37 -2.15
N GLY A 195 19.72 -0.18 -3.24
CA GLY A 195 19.10 -1.26 -4.01
C GLY A 195 19.77 -1.47 -5.36
N GLY A 196 19.26 -2.41 -6.17
CA GLY A 196 19.87 -2.78 -7.45
C GLY A 196 19.98 -1.63 -8.46
N PHE A 197 18.99 -0.72 -8.49
CA PHE A 197 18.90 0.37 -9.48
C PHE A 197 19.15 1.78 -8.89
N GLY A 198 19.48 1.89 -7.61
CA GLY A 198 19.72 3.18 -6.97
C GLY A 198 19.64 3.09 -5.46
N GLU A 199 19.15 4.14 -4.81
CA GLU A 199 19.17 4.30 -3.36
C GLU A 199 17.76 4.39 -2.78
N VAL A 200 17.66 4.14 -1.47
CA VAL A 200 16.45 4.37 -0.69
C VAL A 200 16.76 5.46 0.32
N CYS A 201 15.99 6.56 0.32
CA CYS A 201 16.12 7.64 1.31
C CYS A 201 14.83 7.88 2.06
N ALA A 202 14.90 8.41 3.28
CA ALA A 202 13.72 8.87 3.99
C ALA A 202 13.17 10.15 3.32
N CYS A 203 11.86 10.28 3.23
CA CYS A 203 11.19 11.48 2.74
C CYS A 203 9.95 11.81 3.58
N GLN A 204 9.46 13.05 3.46
CA GLN A 204 8.25 13.51 4.15
C GLN A 204 7.34 14.26 3.18
N VAL A 205 6.05 13.93 3.17
CA VAL A 205 5.04 14.68 2.42
C VAL A 205 4.87 16.06 3.06
N ARG A 206 5.04 17.12 2.28
CA ARG A 206 5.04 18.50 2.80
C ARG A 206 3.70 18.91 3.39
N ALA A 207 2.61 18.49 2.77
CA ALA A 207 1.27 18.88 3.18
C ALA A 207 0.87 18.22 4.51
N THR A 208 1.09 16.92 4.63
CA THR A 208 0.58 16.11 5.74
C THR A 208 1.58 15.89 6.86
N GLY A 209 2.89 16.00 6.57
CA GLY A 209 3.95 15.67 7.51
C GLY A 209 4.26 14.17 7.62
N LYS A 210 3.55 13.30 6.88
CA LYS A 210 3.78 11.85 6.92
C LYS A 210 5.16 11.49 6.37
N MET A 211 5.86 10.62 7.09
CA MET A 211 7.17 10.08 6.72
C MET A 211 7.01 8.82 5.85
N TYR A 212 7.87 8.69 4.83
CA TYR A 212 7.93 7.57 3.90
C TYR A 212 9.39 7.23 3.56
N ALA A 213 9.60 6.07 2.91
CA ALA A 213 10.83 5.74 2.22
C ALA A 213 10.68 6.02 0.72
N CYS A 214 11.68 6.60 0.07
CA CYS A 214 11.70 6.85 -1.37
C CYS A 214 12.76 5.99 -2.02
N LYS A 215 12.35 4.92 -2.70
CA LYS A 215 13.21 4.08 -3.55
C LYS A 215 13.40 4.80 -4.88
N ARG A 216 14.59 5.33 -5.10
CA ARG A 216 14.98 6.10 -6.29
C ARG A 216 15.72 5.19 -7.27
N LEU A 217 15.13 4.93 -8.42
CA LEU A 217 15.67 4.09 -9.47
C LEU A 217 16.27 4.98 -10.57
N GLU A 218 17.59 4.97 -10.75
CA GLU A 218 18.29 5.81 -11.74
C GLU A 218 17.92 5.40 -13.18
N LYS A 219 17.35 6.34 -13.95
CA LYS A 219 16.87 6.09 -15.34
C LYS A 219 17.95 5.49 -16.24
N LYS A 220 19.15 6.06 -16.22
CA LYS A 220 20.30 5.56 -16.99
C LYS A 220 20.74 4.15 -16.58
N ARG A 221 20.58 3.80 -15.30
CA ARG A 221 20.96 2.47 -14.78
C ARG A 221 19.93 1.41 -15.13
N ILE A 222 18.64 1.76 -15.10
CA ILE A 222 17.56 0.92 -15.61
C ILE A 222 17.84 0.57 -17.07
N LYS A 223 18.04 1.58 -17.93
CA LYS A 223 18.32 1.38 -19.36
C LYS A 223 19.56 0.53 -19.61
N LYS A 224 20.67 0.83 -18.93
CA LYS A 224 21.92 0.05 -19.06
C LYS A 224 21.74 -1.44 -18.73
N ARG A 225 20.83 -1.76 -17.80
CA ARG A 225 20.59 -3.13 -17.32
C ARG A 225 19.35 -3.78 -17.94
N LYS A 226 18.63 -3.08 -18.83
CA LYS A 226 17.34 -3.53 -19.37
C LYS A 226 16.34 -3.90 -18.27
N GLY A 227 16.25 -3.05 -17.25
CA GLY A 227 15.48 -3.26 -16.02
C GLY A 227 14.04 -2.73 -16.04
N GLU A 228 13.54 -2.28 -17.19
CA GLU A 228 12.27 -1.58 -17.34
C GLU A 228 11.09 -2.46 -16.90
N SER A 229 11.05 -3.71 -17.37
CA SER A 229 10.01 -4.67 -17.04
C SER A 229 9.99 -5.01 -15.54
N MET A 230 11.17 -5.16 -14.93
CA MET A 230 11.32 -5.44 -13.50
C MET A 230 10.81 -4.27 -12.65
N ALA A 231 11.19 -3.03 -13.00
CA ALA A 231 10.75 -1.83 -12.30
C ALA A 231 9.23 -1.61 -12.43
N LEU A 232 8.67 -1.80 -13.63
CA LEU A 232 7.23 -1.68 -13.86
C LEU A 232 6.45 -2.75 -13.10
N ASN A 233 6.93 -3.99 -13.13
CA ASN A 233 6.30 -5.11 -12.43
C ASN A 233 6.29 -4.90 -10.91
N GLU A 234 7.42 -4.47 -10.32
CA GLU A 234 7.47 -4.13 -8.89
C GLU A 234 6.42 -3.07 -8.54
N LYS A 235 6.36 -1.99 -9.33
CA LYS A 235 5.38 -0.92 -9.15
C LYS A 235 3.94 -1.45 -9.24
N GLN A 236 3.61 -2.21 -10.27
CA GLN A 236 2.25 -2.72 -10.50
C GLN A 236 1.78 -3.69 -9.42
N ILE A 237 2.68 -4.52 -8.89
CA ILE A 237 2.38 -5.41 -7.77
C ILE A 237 2.11 -4.59 -6.51
N LEU A 238 3.01 -3.65 -6.17
CA LEU A 238 2.86 -2.79 -5.00
C LEU A 238 1.62 -1.88 -5.04
N GLU A 239 1.15 -1.54 -6.24
CA GLU A 239 -0.08 -0.73 -6.42
C GLU A 239 -1.36 -1.54 -6.16
N LYS A 240 -1.31 -2.87 -6.37
CA LYS A 240 -2.46 -3.77 -6.19
C LYS A 240 -2.54 -4.35 -4.78
N VAL A 241 -1.40 -4.66 -4.18
CA VAL A 241 -1.33 -5.27 -2.86
C VAL A 241 -1.60 -4.21 -1.80
N THR A 242 -2.63 -4.43 -0.98
CA THR A 242 -2.87 -3.66 0.25
C THR A 242 -2.79 -4.62 1.42
N SER A 243 -1.69 -4.56 2.16
CA SER A 243 -1.45 -5.46 3.30
C SER A 243 -0.80 -4.71 4.45
N ARG A 244 -1.07 -5.17 5.68
CA ARG A 244 -0.35 -4.74 6.88
C ARG A 244 1.08 -5.29 6.91
N PHE A 245 1.32 -6.43 6.25
CA PHE A 245 2.55 -7.20 6.33
C PHE A 245 3.41 -7.09 5.07
N VAL A 246 3.02 -6.23 4.12
CA VAL A 246 3.81 -5.85 2.94
C VAL A 246 3.96 -4.32 2.95
N VAL A 247 5.11 -3.81 2.50
CA VAL A 247 5.28 -2.36 2.32
C VAL A 247 4.28 -1.87 1.26
N ASN A 248 3.57 -0.78 1.55
CA ASN A 248 2.58 -0.22 0.63
C ASN A 248 3.22 0.90 -0.20
N LEU A 249 2.85 0.98 -1.47
CA LEU A 249 3.21 2.10 -2.35
C LEU A 249 2.18 3.22 -2.20
N ALA A 250 2.61 4.39 -1.75
CA ALA A 250 1.76 5.57 -1.64
C ALA A 250 1.85 6.49 -2.87
N TYR A 251 3.03 6.57 -3.51
CA TYR A 251 3.23 7.42 -4.69
C TYR A 251 4.24 6.82 -5.67
N ALA A 252 3.96 6.93 -6.98
CA ALA A 252 4.90 6.66 -8.06
C ALA A 252 5.03 7.90 -8.96
N TYR A 253 6.24 8.45 -9.06
CA TYR A 253 6.49 9.65 -9.84
C TYR A 253 7.89 9.64 -10.44
N GLU A 254 8.14 10.53 -11.40
CA GLU A 254 9.46 10.70 -11.98
C GLU A 254 10.13 12.03 -11.62
N THR A 255 11.45 12.03 -11.77
CA THR A 255 12.30 13.21 -11.77
C THR A 255 13.12 13.23 -13.06
N LYS A 256 13.95 14.27 -13.21
CA LYS A 256 14.88 14.36 -14.34
C LYS A 256 15.74 13.09 -14.51
N ASP A 257 16.23 12.53 -13.41
CA ASP A 257 17.28 11.49 -13.44
C ASP A 257 16.83 10.13 -12.88
N ALA A 258 15.66 10.06 -12.24
CA ALA A 258 15.19 8.86 -11.55
C ALA A 258 13.67 8.68 -11.58
N LEU A 259 13.24 7.41 -11.51
CA LEU A 259 11.90 7.00 -11.15
C LEU A 259 11.82 6.76 -9.64
N CYS A 260 10.73 7.17 -9.00
CA CYS A 260 10.59 7.16 -7.54
C CYS A 260 9.38 6.35 -7.11
N LEU A 261 9.58 5.37 -6.23
CA LEU A 261 8.52 4.70 -5.48
C LEU A 261 8.55 5.21 -4.03
N VAL A 262 7.44 5.76 -3.55
CA VAL A 262 7.28 6.23 -2.18
C VAL A 262 6.53 5.16 -1.40
N LEU A 263 7.26 4.48 -0.51
CA LEU A 263 6.87 3.26 0.19
C LEU A 263 6.73 3.52 1.69
N THR A 264 5.96 2.67 2.38
CA THR A 264 5.94 2.64 3.85
C THR A 264 7.36 2.72 4.43
N LEU A 265 7.59 3.66 5.35
CA LEU A 265 8.87 3.79 6.05
C LEU A 265 8.96 2.75 7.16
N MET A 266 10.03 1.96 7.13
CA MET A 266 10.33 0.91 8.12
C MET A 266 11.61 1.29 8.86
N ASN A 267 11.48 1.99 9.99
CA ASN A 267 12.59 2.60 10.73
C ASN A 267 13.38 1.63 11.61
N GLY A 268 12.79 0.48 11.94
CA GLY A 268 13.40 -0.55 12.78
C GLY A 268 14.54 -1.31 12.10
N GLY A 269 14.82 -1.05 10.82
CA GLY A 269 15.88 -1.74 10.06
C GLY A 269 15.45 -3.12 9.57
N ASP A 270 16.38 -3.83 8.92
CA ASP A 270 16.13 -5.16 8.36
C ASP A 270 16.39 -6.30 9.35
N LEU A 271 15.71 -7.42 9.16
CA LEU A 271 15.79 -8.58 10.05
C LEU A 271 17.20 -9.17 10.10
N LYS A 272 18.01 -9.03 9.04
CA LYS A 272 19.42 -9.46 9.05
C LYS A 272 20.20 -8.70 10.12
N PHE A 273 20.05 -7.37 10.20
CA PHE A 273 20.68 -6.58 11.25
C PHE A 273 20.27 -7.09 12.64
N HIS A 274 18.98 -7.34 12.85
CA HIS A 274 18.48 -7.88 14.13
C HIS A 274 19.08 -9.25 14.46
N ILE A 275 19.15 -10.17 13.49
CA ILE A 275 19.68 -11.53 13.72
C ILE A 275 21.18 -11.49 14.05
N TYR A 276 21.97 -10.65 13.39
CA TYR A 276 23.43 -10.77 13.39
C TYR A 276 24.19 -9.70 14.18
N ASN A 277 23.55 -8.57 14.46
CA ASN A 277 24.19 -7.39 15.05
C ASN A 277 23.61 -7.00 16.42
N MET A 278 22.47 -7.55 16.83
CA MET A 278 21.87 -7.29 18.15
C MET A 278 22.28 -8.33 19.19
N GLY A 279 23.57 -8.35 19.53
CA GLY A 279 24.14 -9.25 20.55
C GLY A 279 24.50 -10.63 20.00
N ASN A 280 24.04 -11.68 20.69
CA ASN A 280 24.30 -13.06 20.27
C ASN A 280 23.42 -13.42 19.05
N PRO A 281 23.96 -14.05 18.00
CA PRO A 281 23.18 -14.35 16.81
C PRO A 281 21.92 -15.19 17.05
N GLY A 282 20.83 -14.77 16.42
CA GLY A 282 19.51 -15.38 16.53
C GLY A 282 18.62 -14.76 17.60
N PHE A 283 17.38 -15.25 17.69
CA PHE A 283 16.33 -14.79 18.59
C PHE A 283 15.86 -15.91 19.50
N GLN A 284 15.20 -15.51 20.58
CA GLN A 284 14.36 -16.42 21.35
C GLN A 284 13.13 -16.82 20.53
N GLU A 285 12.64 -18.03 20.74
CA GLU A 285 11.56 -18.62 19.96
C GLU A 285 10.27 -17.77 19.91
N PRO A 286 9.81 -17.11 21.00
CA PRO A 286 8.63 -16.24 20.93
C PRO A 286 8.75 -15.07 19.93
N ARG A 287 9.97 -14.53 19.77
CA ARG A 287 10.23 -13.47 18.78
C ARG A 287 10.28 -14.03 17.36
N ALA A 288 10.90 -15.20 17.18
CA ALA A 288 10.95 -15.87 15.88
C ALA A 288 9.54 -16.31 15.42
N SER A 289 8.72 -16.85 16.32
CA SER A 289 7.35 -17.29 16.00
C SER A 289 6.42 -16.12 15.67
N PHE A 290 6.53 -15.00 16.39
CA PHE A 290 5.79 -13.78 16.10
C PHE A 290 6.12 -13.24 14.69
N TYR A 291 7.39 -13.05 14.37
CA TYR A 291 7.78 -12.58 13.03
C TYR A 291 7.43 -13.58 11.93
N ALA A 292 7.59 -14.88 12.18
CA ALA A 292 7.17 -15.91 11.22
C ALA A 292 5.66 -15.86 10.94
N ALA A 293 4.84 -15.59 11.96
CA ALA A 293 3.40 -15.45 11.80
C ALA A 293 3.03 -14.20 10.97
N GLU A 294 3.67 -13.06 11.20
CA GLU A 294 3.47 -11.85 10.39
C GLU A 294 3.93 -12.05 8.94
N ILE A 295 5.08 -12.71 8.73
CA ILE A 295 5.57 -13.04 7.38
C ILE A 295 4.57 -13.97 6.68
N LEU A 296 4.05 -14.97 7.39
CA LEU A 296 3.04 -15.90 6.86
C LEU A 296 1.76 -15.16 6.45
N CYS A 297 1.28 -14.19 7.22
CA CYS A 297 0.16 -13.34 6.83
C CYS A 297 0.47 -12.52 5.57
N GLY A 298 1.66 -11.93 5.48
CA GLY A 298 2.10 -11.21 4.28
C GLY A 298 2.19 -12.08 3.03
N LEU A 299 2.72 -13.30 3.16
CA LEU A 299 2.70 -14.29 2.08
C LEU A 299 1.27 -14.68 1.70
N GLY A 300 0.40 -14.91 2.69
CA GLY A 300 -1.01 -15.22 2.46
C GLY A 300 -1.73 -14.13 1.67
N ASP A 301 -1.46 -12.85 1.97
CA ASP A 301 -2.03 -11.72 1.23
C ASP A 301 -1.52 -11.65 -0.21
N LEU A 302 -0.23 -11.90 -0.45
CA LEU A 302 0.33 -11.98 -1.81
C LEU A 302 -0.27 -13.16 -2.58
N HIS A 303 -0.36 -14.33 -1.96
CA HIS A 303 -0.88 -15.55 -2.59
C HIS A 303 -2.37 -15.43 -2.92
N ARG A 304 -3.16 -14.69 -2.13
CA ARG A 304 -4.57 -14.39 -2.41
C ARG A 304 -4.74 -13.58 -3.71
N GLU A 305 -3.76 -12.75 -4.04
CA GLU A 305 -3.68 -12.00 -5.31
C GLU A 305 -3.04 -12.80 -6.47
N ASN A 306 -2.77 -14.09 -6.24
CA ASN A 306 -1.98 -14.99 -7.08
C ASN A 306 -0.56 -14.46 -7.35
N ILE A 307 0.09 -13.84 -6.37
CA ILE A 307 1.45 -13.31 -6.50
C ILE A 307 2.40 -14.18 -5.69
N VAL A 308 3.42 -14.74 -6.35
CA VAL A 308 4.54 -15.42 -5.68
C VAL A 308 5.68 -14.44 -5.46
N TYR A 309 6.28 -14.43 -4.27
CA TYR A 309 7.28 -13.43 -3.86
C TYR A 309 8.71 -13.76 -4.31
N ARG A 310 9.15 -15.01 -4.12
CA ARG A 310 10.41 -15.60 -4.64
C ARG A 310 11.74 -15.06 -4.10
N ASP A 311 11.75 -14.11 -3.17
CA ASP A 311 13.00 -13.56 -2.59
C ASP A 311 12.92 -13.35 -1.07
N LEU A 312 12.33 -14.31 -0.37
CA LEU A 312 12.22 -14.29 1.08
C LEU A 312 13.57 -14.56 1.75
N LYS A 313 14.09 -13.54 2.43
CA LYS A 313 15.38 -13.52 3.13
C LYS A 313 15.42 -12.42 4.19
N PRO A 314 16.33 -12.46 5.17
CA PRO A 314 16.32 -11.51 6.28
C PRO A 314 16.50 -10.05 5.86
N GLU A 315 17.22 -9.77 4.78
CA GLU A 315 17.39 -8.41 4.24
C GLU A 315 16.09 -7.76 3.77
N ASN A 316 15.11 -8.57 3.36
CA ASN A 316 13.87 -8.07 2.77
C ASN A 316 12.71 -7.98 3.78
N ILE A 317 12.94 -8.36 5.04
CA ILE A 317 11.97 -8.21 6.13
C ILE A 317 12.37 -7.01 6.97
N LEU A 318 11.54 -5.97 6.99
CA LEU A 318 11.84 -4.70 7.66
C LEU A 318 10.94 -4.50 8.88
N LEU A 319 11.44 -3.87 9.93
CA LEU A 319 10.70 -3.55 11.15
C LEU A 319 10.23 -2.08 11.13
N ASP A 320 9.04 -1.81 11.65
CA ASP A 320 8.56 -0.45 11.90
C ASP A 320 8.95 0.05 13.31
N ASP A 321 8.47 1.24 13.70
CA ASP A 321 8.77 1.85 15.00
C ASP A 321 8.15 1.09 16.19
N TYR A 322 7.16 0.24 15.95
CA TYR A 322 6.43 -0.52 16.97
C TYR A 322 6.92 -1.98 17.06
N GLY A 323 7.80 -2.39 16.15
CA GLY A 323 8.39 -3.72 16.11
C GLY A 323 7.65 -4.74 15.24
N HIS A 324 6.63 -4.31 14.49
CA HIS A 324 5.97 -5.15 13.49
C HIS A 324 6.82 -5.24 12.22
N ILE A 325 6.75 -6.38 11.53
CA ILE A 325 7.47 -6.57 10.27
C ILE A 325 6.62 -6.27 9.04
N ARG A 326 7.31 -5.99 7.93
CA ARG A 326 6.75 -6.05 6.58
C ARG A 326 7.73 -6.65 5.59
N ILE A 327 7.20 -7.43 4.64
CA ILE A 327 7.89 -7.87 3.44
C ILE A 327 8.13 -6.65 2.54
N SER A 328 9.36 -6.52 2.02
CA SER A 328 9.79 -5.43 1.15
C SER A 328 10.46 -5.96 -0.13
N ASP A 329 10.84 -5.08 -1.05
CA ASP A 329 11.51 -5.39 -2.33
C ASP A 329 10.81 -6.48 -3.17
N LEU A 330 9.78 -6.08 -3.92
CA LEU A 330 8.96 -7.00 -4.73
C LEU A 330 9.49 -7.12 -6.18
N GLY A 331 10.75 -6.75 -6.42
CA GLY A 331 11.36 -6.77 -7.74
C GLY A 331 11.39 -8.14 -8.43
N LEU A 332 11.41 -9.23 -7.65
CA LEU A 332 11.35 -10.61 -8.16
C LEU A 332 9.95 -11.24 -8.04
N ALA A 333 8.96 -10.56 -7.47
CA ALA A 333 7.62 -11.10 -7.35
C ALA A 333 6.94 -11.19 -8.73
N VAL A 334 6.07 -12.17 -8.93
CA VAL A 334 5.33 -12.34 -10.20
C VAL A 334 3.89 -12.74 -9.91
N LYS A 335 2.95 -12.13 -10.64
CA LYS A 335 1.57 -12.60 -10.68
C LYS A 335 1.47 -13.85 -11.57
N ILE A 336 0.99 -14.94 -10.98
CA ILE A 336 0.71 -16.20 -11.65
C ILE A 336 -0.73 -16.13 -12.20
N PRO A 337 -0.97 -16.46 -13.47
CA PRO A 337 -2.33 -16.60 -13.98
C PRO A 337 -3.10 -17.71 -13.22
N GLU A 338 -4.42 -17.53 -13.06
CA GLU A 338 -5.29 -18.50 -12.37
C GLU A 338 -5.16 -19.89 -13.01
N GLY A 339 -4.97 -20.93 -12.20
CA GLY A 339 -4.82 -22.31 -12.68
C GLY A 339 -3.49 -22.63 -13.37
N GLU A 340 -2.57 -21.66 -13.50
CA GLU A 340 -1.27 -21.87 -14.13
C GLU A 340 -0.13 -22.05 -13.11
N SER A 341 1.06 -22.36 -13.64
CA SER A 341 2.33 -22.33 -12.92
C SER A 341 3.37 -21.58 -13.74
N ILE A 342 4.42 -21.09 -13.08
CA ILE A 342 5.52 -20.37 -13.73
C ILE A 342 6.81 -21.18 -13.67
N ARG A 343 7.78 -20.79 -14.49
CA ARG A 343 9.14 -21.34 -14.50
C ARG A 343 10.14 -20.20 -14.46
N GLY A 344 11.17 -20.35 -13.63
CA GLY A 344 12.27 -19.39 -13.59
C GLY A 344 13.18 -19.61 -12.40
N ARG A 345 14.49 -19.67 -12.65
CA ARG A 345 15.53 -19.80 -11.62
C ARG A 345 15.95 -18.41 -11.12
N VAL A 346 15.18 -17.84 -10.21
CA VAL A 346 15.43 -16.52 -9.60
C VAL A 346 15.35 -16.61 -8.08
N GLY A 347 16.00 -15.68 -7.39
CA GLY A 347 16.07 -15.61 -5.94
C GLY A 347 17.51 -15.57 -5.43
N THR A 348 17.66 -15.49 -4.11
CA THR A 348 18.96 -15.40 -3.45
C THR A 348 19.53 -16.79 -3.17
N VAL A 349 20.85 -16.98 -3.41
CA VAL A 349 21.57 -18.24 -3.15
C VAL A 349 21.40 -18.66 -1.68
N GLY A 350 21.03 -19.92 -1.44
CA GLY A 350 20.73 -20.46 -0.11
C GLY A 350 19.27 -20.34 0.32
N TYR A 351 18.46 -19.50 -0.35
CA TYR A 351 17.02 -19.34 -0.09
C TYR A 351 16.14 -19.83 -1.24
N MET A 352 16.71 -20.10 -2.42
CA MET A 352 15.98 -20.72 -3.53
C MET A 352 15.61 -22.16 -3.18
N ALA A 353 14.33 -22.50 -3.34
CA ALA A 353 13.81 -23.84 -3.10
C ALA A 353 14.34 -24.88 -4.11
N PRO A 354 14.36 -26.18 -3.77
CA PRO A 354 14.84 -27.25 -4.66
C PRO A 354 14.20 -27.24 -6.06
N GLU A 355 12.89 -27.03 -6.16
CA GLU A 355 12.18 -26.96 -7.44
C GLU A 355 12.56 -25.74 -8.29
N VAL A 356 13.00 -24.63 -7.65
CA VAL A 356 13.53 -23.45 -8.34
C VAL A 356 14.93 -23.74 -8.88
N LEU A 357 15.78 -24.40 -8.09
CA LEU A 357 17.14 -24.79 -8.48
C LEU A 357 17.13 -25.79 -9.64
N ASN A 358 16.25 -26.78 -9.58
CA ASN A 358 16.00 -27.76 -10.64
C ASN A 358 15.25 -27.19 -11.84
N ASN A 359 14.87 -25.90 -11.78
CA ASN A 359 14.17 -25.20 -12.85
C ASN A 359 12.87 -25.91 -13.27
N HIS A 360 12.15 -26.47 -12.29
CA HIS A 360 10.81 -27.02 -12.46
C HIS A 360 9.76 -25.90 -12.51
N ARG A 361 8.54 -26.25 -12.89
CA ARG A 361 7.37 -25.37 -12.74
C ARG A 361 6.94 -25.33 -11.29
N TYR A 362 6.53 -24.17 -10.81
CA TYR A 362 6.08 -23.96 -9.44
C TYR A 362 4.98 -22.89 -9.36
N THR A 363 4.25 -22.88 -8.25
CA THR A 363 3.29 -21.84 -7.88
C THR A 363 3.83 -21.05 -6.68
N PHE A 364 3.32 -21.32 -5.48
CA PHE A 364 3.65 -20.60 -4.25
C PHE A 364 4.64 -21.34 -3.35
N SER A 365 4.99 -22.59 -3.69
CA SER A 365 5.88 -23.45 -2.91
C SER A 365 7.24 -22.85 -2.55
N PRO A 366 7.88 -21.99 -3.37
CA PRO A 366 9.16 -21.38 -3.00
C PRO A 366 9.06 -20.43 -1.80
N ASP A 367 7.90 -19.81 -1.58
CA ASP A 367 7.73 -18.85 -0.48
C ASP A 367 7.62 -19.56 0.87
N PHE A 368 6.97 -20.74 0.93
CA PHE A 368 6.94 -21.57 2.14
C PHE A 368 8.31 -22.15 2.49
N TRP A 369 9.10 -22.53 1.47
CA TRP A 369 10.50 -22.89 1.67
C TRP A 369 11.30 -21.72 2.26
N GLY A 370 11.14 -20.52 1.69
CA GLY A 370 11.78 -19.30 2.20
C GLY A 370 11.39 -19.00 3.65
N LEU A 371 10.13 -19.25 4.03
CA LEU A 371 9.66 -19.13 5.41
C LEU A 371 10.39 -20.12 6.33
N GLY A 372 10.56 -21.37 5.89
CA GLY A 372 11.36 -22.38 6.60
C GLY A 372 12.82 -21.93 6.81
N CYS A 373 13.45 -21.37 5.77
CA CYS A 373 14.79 -20.80 5.87
C CYS A 373 14.85 -19.66 6.91
N LEU A 374 13.86 -18.77 6.92
CA LEU A 374 13.80 -17.65 7.87
C LEU A 374 13.56 -18.10 9.30
N VAL A 375 12.63 -19.03 9.55
CA VAL A 375 12.41 -19.57 10.91
C VAL A 375 13.69 -20.21 11.42
N TYR A 376 14.37 -21.01 10.59
CA TYR A 376 15.65 -21.61 10.93
C TYR A 376 16.69 -20.54 11.28
N GLU A 377 16.89 -19.55 10.41
CA GLU A 377 17.93 -18.55 10.56
C GLU A 377 17.69 -17.61 11.75
N MET A 378 16.43 -17.27 12.02
CA MET A 378 16.03 -16.52 13.21
C MET A 378 16.39 -17.26 14.49
N ILE A 379 16.20 -18.57 14.58
CA ILE A 379 16.49 -19.34 15.80
C ILE A 379 17.98 -19.70 15.89
N ALA A 380 18.56 -20.24 14.82
CA ALA A 380 19.94 -20.70 14.79
C ALA A 380 20.95 -19.53 14.88
N GLY A 381 20.61 -18.38 14.27
CA GLY A 381 21.55 -17.28 14.05
C GLY A 381 22.50 -17.51 12.88
N GLN A 382 22.13 -18.40 11.95
CA GLN A 382 22.83 -18.68 10.69
C GLN A 382 21.90 -19.37 9.69
N SER A 383 22.19 -19.27 8.39
CA SER A 383 21.43 -19.94 7.32
C SER A 383 21.56 -21.48 7.40
N PRO A 384 20.50 -22.24 7.05
CA PRO A 384 20.52 -23.71 7.12
C PRO A 384 21.55 -24.37 6.19
N PHE A 385 21.88 -23.74 5.06
CA PHE A 385 22.76 -24.33 4.04
C PHE A 385 24.10 -23.61 3.87
N ARG A 386 24.33 -22.54 4.64
CA ARG A 386 25.55 -21.72 4.56
C ARG A 386 25.93 -21.13 5.92
N GLY A 387 27.14 -21.45 6.38
CA GLY A 387 27.69 -20.90 7.60
C GLY A 387 27.99 -19.40 7.51
N ARG A 388 27.95 -18.72 8.66
CA ARG A 388 28.28 -17.29 8.75
C ARG A 388 29.75 -17.06 8.32
N LYS A 389 29.97 -16.13 7.40
CA LYS A 389 31.28 -15.81 6.78
C LYS A 389 31.93 -16.99 6.04
N GLU A 390 31.20 -18.07 5.76
CA GLU A 390 31.68 -19.19 4.97
C GLU A 390 31.92 -18.73 3.51
N LYS A 391 33.16 -18.91 3.04
CA LYS A 391 33.56 -18.71 1.65
C LYS A 391 33.35 -20.01 0.89
N VAL A 392 32.14 -20.20 0.38
CA VAL A 392 31.73 -21.38 -0.39
C VAL A 392 31.22 -20.93 -1.77
N LYS A 393 31.50 -21.75 -2.78
CA LYS A 393 31.01 -21.50 -4.15
C LYS A 393 29.50 -21.68 -4.21
N ARG A 394 28.85 -20.99 -5.14
CA ARG A 394 27.39 -21.04 -5.31
C ARG A 394 26.91 -22.48 -5.54
N GLU A 395 27.63 -23.23 -6.37
CA GLU A 395 27.26 -24.59 -6.78
C GLU A 395 27.23 -25.56 -5.59
N GLU A 396 28.12 -25.37 -4.61
CA GLU A 396 28.13 -26.19 -3.40
C GLU A 396 26.95 -25.84 -2.47
N VAL A 397 26.57 -24.57 -2.35
CA VAL A 397 25.36 -24.19 -1.61
C VAL A 397 24.11 -24.77 -2.28
N ASP A 398 24.04 -24.67 -3.62
CA ASP A 398 22.95 -25.25 -4.40
C ASP A 398 22.87 -26.78 -4.19
N ARG A 399 24.02 -27.49 -4.19
CA ARG A 399 24.09 -28.92 -3.89
C ARG A 399 23.58 -29.26 -2.47
N ARG A 400 23.98 -28.49 -1.45
CA ARG A 400 23.50 -28.68 -0.07
C ARG A 400 21.99 -28.52 0.03
N VAL A 401 21.42 -27.51 -0.63
CA VAL A 401 19.96 -27.32 -0.69
C VAL A 401 19.26 -28.54 -1.30
N LEU A 402 19.84 -29.17 -2.32
CA LEU A 402 19.26 -30.33 -3.00
C LEU A 402 19.44 -31.66 -2.24
N GLU A 403 20.59 -31.86 -1.58
CA GLU A 403 21.01 -33.20 -1.13
C GLU A 403 21.19 -33.33 0.38
N THR A 404 21.37 -32.21 1.10
CA THR A 404 21.71 -32.24 2.53
C THR A 404 20.50 -31.86 3.38
N GLU A 405 20.24 -32.62 4.45
CA GLU A 405 19.27 -32.24 5.48
C GLU A 405 19.89 -31.21 6.43
N GLU A 406 19.09 -30.23 6.83
CA GLU A 406 19.49 -29.23 7.81
C GLU A 406 19.61 -29.83 9.23
N VAL A 407 20.56 -29.31 10.01
CA VAL A 407 20.85 -29.79 11.37
C VAL A 407 20.29 -28.81 12.41
N TYR A 408 19.69 -29.34 13.46
CA TYR A 408 19.06 -28.56 14.52
C TYR A 408 19.87 -28.64 15.81
N THR A 409 20.19 -27.48 16.38
CA THR A 409 20.90 -27.39 17.68
C THR A 409 19.91 -27.37 18.84
N HIS A 410 20.41 -27.36 20.08
CA HIS A 410 19.60 -27.22 21.30
C HIS A 410 18.77 -25.91 21.37
N LYS A 411 18.97 -24.96 20.44
CA LYS A 411 18.17 -23.73 20.36
C LYS A 411 16.74 -23.96 19.86
N PHE A 412 16.44 -25.11 19.25
CA PHE A 412 15.12 -25.41 18.70
C PHE A 412 14.32 -26.25 19.69
N SER A 413 13.09 -25.81 19.99
CA SER A 413 12.07 -26.71 20.56
C SER A 413 11.70 -27.81 19.56
N GLU A 414 10.98 -28.84 20.04
CA GLU A 414 10.46 -29.88 19.15
C GLU A 414 9.44 -29.29 18.16
N GLU A 415 8.61 -28.33 18.57
CA GLU A 415 7.68 -27.64 17.67
C GLU A 415 8.40 -26.76 16.63
N ALA A 416 9.45 -26.03 17.02
CA ALA A 416 10.25 -25.23 16.10
C ALA A 416 11.00 -26.08 15.08
N LYS A 417 11.59 -27.19 15.53
CA LYS A 417 12.23 -28.18 14.66
C LYS A 417 11.20 -28.81 13.71
N SER A 418 10.03 -29.18 14.21
CA SER A 418 8.94 -29.76 13.42
C SER A 418 8.52 -28.81 12.30
N VAL A 419 8.18 -27.55 12.61
CA VAL A 419 7.72 -26.60 11.58
C VAL A 419 8.80 -26.33 10.53
N CYS A 420 10.06 -26.19 10.95
CA CYS A 420 11.18 -26.00 10.03
C CYS A 420 11.34 -27.20 9.08
N LYS A 421 11.34 -28.42 9.60
CA LYS A 421 11.44 -29.64 8.76
C LYS A 421 10.29 -29.76 7.77
N MET A 422 9.08 -29.44 8.19
CA MET A 422 7.90 -29.53 7.32
C MET A 422 7.90 -28.45 6.22
N LEU A 423 8.41 -27.24 6.50
CA LEU A 423 8.58 -26.17 5.52
C LEU A 423 9.80 -26.37 4.60
N LEU A 424 10.89 -26.96 5.12
CA LEU A 424 12.12 -27.29 4.39
C LEU A 424 12.07 -28.69 3.76
N ASN A 425 10.87 -29.27 3.61
CA ASN A 425 10.72 -30.51 2.88
C ASN A 425 11.08 -30.27 1.40
N LYS A 426 12.02 -31.07 0.87
CA LYS A 426 12.51 -30.93 -0.49
C LYS A 426 11.46 -31.35 -1.53
N ASP A 427 10.55 -32.26 -1.17
CA ASP A 427 9.39 -32.59 -2.00
C ASP A 427 8.27 -31.57 -1.77
N VAL A 428 7.92 -30.84 -2.83
CA VAL A 428 6.83 -29.85 -2.83
C VAL A 428 5.50 -30.48 -2.40
N LYS A 429 5.23 -31.73 -2.79
CA LYS A 429 3.97 -32.42 -2.46
C LYS A 429 3.83 -32.76 -0.97
N GLN A 430 4.93 -32.72 -0.23
CA GLN A 430 4.96 -33.01 1.21
C GLN A 430 5.30 -31.76 2.03
N ARG A 431 5.52 -30.61 1.37
CA ARG A 431 5.90 -29.36 2.02
C ARG A 431 4.67 -28.70 2.64
N LEU A 432 4.79 -28.31 3.91
CA LEU A 432 3.71 -27.63 4.62
C LEU A 432 3.32 -26.33 3.91
N GLY A 433 2.01 -26.12 3.74
CA GLY A 433 1.45 -24.98 3.01
C GLY A 433 1.36 -25.17 1.50
N CYS A 434 1.79 -26.31 0.95
CA CYS A 434 1.67 -26.62 -0.49
C CYS A 434 0.46 -27.50 -0.84
N HIS A 435 -0.42 -27.82 0.11
CA HIS A 435 -1.71 -28.49 -0.15
C HIS A 435 -2.87 -27.47 -0.17
N GLU A 436 -4.11 -27.97 -0.18
CA GLU A 436 -5.32 -27.16 -0.40
C GLU A 436 -5.50 -26.03 0.63
N GLY A 437 -5.09 -26.24 1.89
CA GLY A 437 -5.24 -25.25 2.95
C GLY A 437 -4.21 -24.12 2.91
N ARG A 438 -3.15 -24.22 2.09
CA ARG A 438 -2.11 -23.19 1.93
C ARG A 438 -1.63 -22.62 3.27
N ALA A 439 -1.70 -21.30 3.45
CA ALA A 439 -1.30 -20.62 4.69
C ALA A 439 -2.08 -21.13 5.93
N LEU A 440 -3.33 -21.57 5.78
CA LEU A 440 -4.14 -22.07 6.90
C LEU A 440 -3.56 -23.33 7.54
N GLU A 441 -2.94 -24.22 6.76
CA GLU A 441 -2.21 -25.37 7.28
C GLU A 441 -1.05 -24.94 8.16
N VAL A 442 -0.29 -23.96 7.69
CA VAL A 442 0.86 -23.41 8.42
C VAL A 442 0.40 -22.75 9.71
N LYS A 443 -0.68 -21.96 9.68
CA LYS A 443 -1.27 -21.28 10.85
C LYS A 443 -1.69 -22.25 11.96
N ARG A 444 -2.11 -23.47 11.61
CA ARG A 444 -2.55 -24.51 12.56
C ARG A 444 -1.41 -25.29 13.21
N HIS A 445 -0.17 -25.10 12.76
CA HIS A 445 0.97 -25.83 13.32
C HIS A 445 1.21 -25.42 14.80
N PRO A 446 1.51 -26.36 15.73
CA PRO A 446 1.70 -26.08 17.16
C PRO A 446 2.77 -25.02 17.50
N PHE A 447 3.71 -24.77 16.60
CA PHE A 447 4.67 -23.65 16.70
C PHE A 447 3.98 -22.28 16.86
N PHE A 448 2.78 -22.12 16.29
CA PHE A 448 1.99 -20.89 16.38
C PHE A 448 0.88 -20.94 17.46
N LYS A 449 0.93 -21.90 18.41
CA LYS A 449 -0.14 -22.10 19.41
C LYS A 449 -0.46 -20.87 20.27
N VAL A 450 0.48 -19.95 20.42
CA VAL A 450 0.30 -18.68 21.18
C VAL A 450 -0.14 -17.50 20.31
N ILE A 451 -0.27 -17.70 18.99
CA ILE A 451 -0.62 -16.66 18.04
C ILE A 451 -2.11 -16.73 17.73
N ASN A 452 -2.84 -15.68 18.11
CA ASN A 452 -4.20 -15.46 17.61
C ASN A 452 -4.12 -14.70 16.28
N PHE A 453 -4.23 -15.42 15.16
CA PHE A 453 -4.03 -14.83 13.83
C PHE A 453 -5.00 -13.70 13.48
N LYS A 454 -6.26 -13.72 13.94
CA LYS A 454 -7.20 -12.61 13.72
C LYS A 454 -6.75 -11.34 14.44
N ARG A 455 -6.29 -11.47 15.69
CA ARG A 455 -5.73 -10.34 16.45
C ARG A 455 -4.40 -9.86 15.86
N LEU A 456 -3.58 -10.76 15.32
CA LEU A 456 -2.35 -10.42 14.61
C LEU A 456 -2.64 -9.63 13.33
N GLU A 457 -3.60 -10.09 12.51
CA GLU A 457 -4.03 -9.44 11.27
C GLU A 457 -4.65 -8.06 11.52
N ALA A 458 -5.38 -7.92 12.63
CA ALA A 458 -5.86 -6.63 13.15
C ALA A 458 -4.74 -5.78 13.79
N GLY A 459 -3.54 -6.34 13.97
CA GLY A 459 -2.37 -5.78 14.65
C GLY A 459 -2.69 -5.21 16.03
N ILE A 460 -3.40 -6.01 16.81
CA ILE A 460 -3.71 -5.77 18.23
C ILE A 460 -2.77 -6.60 19.13
N MET A 461 -1.99 -7.52 18.54
CA MET A 461 -0.97 -8.26 19.28
C MET A 461 0.30 -7.43 19.39
N ASP A 462 0.75 -7.18 20.62
CA ASP A 462 1.99 -6.46 20.88
C ASP A 462 3.22 -7.28 20.43
N PRO A 463 4.17 -6.68 19.68
CA PRO A 463 5.41 -7.34 19.32
C PRO A 463 6.29 -7.64 20.55
N PRO A 464 7.00 -8.77 20.58
CA PRO A 464 7.89 -9.14 21.68
C PRO A 464 9.19 -8.31 21.73
N PHE A 465 9.41 -7.43 20.76
CA PHE A 465 10.55 -6.53 20.70
C PHE A 465 10.14 -5.22 20.02
N ILE A 466 10.45 -4.10 20.66
CA ILE A 466 10.20 -2.75 20.14
C ILE A 466 11.57 -2.09 19.88
N PRO A 467 11.85 -1.59 18.66
CA PRO A 467 13.07 -0.86 18.36
C PRO A 467 13.18 0.45 19.17
N ASP A 468 14.40 0.87 19.50
CA ASP A 468 14.64 2.16 20.16
C ASP A 468 14.32 3.31 19.18
N PRO A 469 13.36 4.21 19.49
CA PRO A 469 13.00 5.31 18.62
C PRO A 469 14.14 6.32 18.39
N ARG A 470 15.16 6.34 19.26
CA ARG A 470 16.35 7.20 19.16
C ARG A 470 17.47 6.57 18.33
N ALA A 471 17.36 5.27 18.05
CA ALA A 471 18.32 4.58 17.22
C ALA A 471 17.97 4.71 15.73
N VAL A 472 19.01 4.64 14.90
CA VAL A 472 18.90 4.51 13.45
C VAL A 472 19.49 3.17 13.05
N TYR A 473 18.61 2.23 12.70
CA TYR A 473 18.97 0.84 12.40
C TYR A 473 19.41 0.66 10.94
N CYS A 474 20.37 1.46 10.49
CA CYS A 474 21.01 1.30 9.19
C CYS A 474 22.49 1.71 9.23
N LYS A 475 23.23 1.36 8.18
CA LYS A 475 24.66 1.72 8.06
C LYS A 475 24.84 3.24 8.05
N ASP A 476 26.03 3.71 8.43
CA ASP A 476 26.40 5.10 8.28
C ASP A 476 26.35 5.54 6.82
N VAL A 477 25.97 6.80 6.57
CA VAL A 477 25.74 7.31 5.20
C VAL A 477 26.96 7.08 4.29
N LEU A 478 28.17 7.17 4.84
CA LEU A 478 29.43 6.98 4.11
C LEU A 478 29.77 5.51 3.86
N ASP A 479 29.25 4.58 4.66
CA ASP A 479 29.42 3.13 4.50
C ASP A 479 28.43 2.54 3.47
N ILE A 480 27.46 3.34 3.04
CA ILE A 480 26.56 2.99 1.95
C ILE A 480 27.33 3.23 0.64
N GLU A 481 27.84 2.14 0.06
CA GLU A 481 28.61 2.17 -1.17
C GLU A 481 27.95 3.05 -2.26
N GLN A 482 28.67 4.04 -2.77
CA GLN A 482 28.18 4.82 -3.90
C GLN A 482 28.23 4.00 -5.20
N PHE A 483 27.30 4.28 -6.11
CA PHE A 483 27.40 3.72 -7.45
C PHE A 483 28.33 4.56 -8.32
N SER A 484 29.10 3.89 -9.18
CA SER A 484 29.76 4.57 -10.30
C SER A 484 28.71 5.19 -11.23
N THR A 485 28.95 6.44 -11.65
CA THR A 485 28.09 7.16 -12.59
C THR A 485 28.00 6.44 -13.92
N VAL A 486 26.80 6.27 -14.45
CA VAL A 486 26.57 5.65 -15.76
C VAL A 486 26.88 6.67 -16.87
N LYS A 487 27.97 6.43 -17.62
CA LYS A 487 28.37 7.20 -18.81
C LYS A 487 27.94 6.48 -20.10
N GLY A 488 27.78 7.23 -21.19
CA GLY A 488 27.50 6.67 -22.53
C GLY A 488 26.08 6.14 -22.74
N VAL A 489 25.13 6.51 -21.88
CA VAL A 489 23.71 6.13 -22.02
C VAL A 489 22.88 7.37 -22.26
N ASN A 490 22.23 7.42 -23.42
CA ASN A 490 21.28 8.46 -23.80
C ASN A 490 19.86 7.93 -23.65
N LEU A 491 18.97 8.77 -23.12
CA LEU A 491 17.54 8.47 -23.04
C LEU A 491 16.87 8.93 -24.34
N ASP A 492 15.92 8.15 -24.84
CA ASP A 492 15.17 8.39 -26.08
C ASP A 492 13.66 8.27 -25.85
N GLN A 493 12.86 8.48 -26.90
CA GLN A 493 11.40 8.52 -26.80
C GLN A 493 10.78 7.21 -26.28
N THR A 494 11.40 6.06 -26.53
CA THR A 494 10.88 4.77 -26.03
C THR A 494 10.98 4.67 -24.51
N ASP A 495 11.96 5.35 -23.92
CA ASP A 495 12.08 5.45 -22.47
C ASP A 495 10.97 6.32 -21.86
N ASP A 496 10.57 7.40 -22.54
CA ASP A 496 9.55 8.34 -22.07
C ASP A 496 8.16 7.70 -21.99
N ASP A 497 7.82 6.81 -22.92
CA ASP A 497 6.58 6.02 -22.86
C ASP A 497 6.56 5.11 -21.62
N PHE A 498 7.70 4.51 -21.29
CA PHE A 498 7.86 3.70 -20.08
C PHE A 498 7.74 4.57 -18.82
N TYR A 499 8.37 5.75 -18.79
CA TYR A 499 8.29 6.66 -17.63
C TYR A 499 6.87 7.17 -17.38
N THR A 500 6.12 7.44 -18.44
CA THR A 500 4.71 7.84 -18.36
C THR A 500 3.86 6.72 -17.77
N LYS A 501 4.06 5.47 -18.21
CA LYS A 501 3.35 4.29 -17.66
C LYS A 501 3.69 4.04 -16.18
N PHE A 502 4.91 4.36 -15.77
CA PHE A 502 5.36 4.19 -14.40
C PHE A 502 4.77 5.24 -13.44
N SER A 503 4.67 6.49 -13.88
CA SER A 503 4.40 7.66 -13.03
C SER A 503 2.90 7.93 -12.84
N THR A 504 2.20 7.05 -12.12
CA THR A 504 0.75 7.14 -11.88
C THR A 504 0.33 8.14 -10.80
N GLY A 505 1.26 8.79 -10.11
CA GLY A 505 0.95 9.73 -9.05
C GLY A 505 0.68 9.03 -7.72
N SER A 506 -0.36 9.44 -7.00
CA SER A 506 -0.74 8.83 -5.72
C SER A 506 -1.52 7.53 -5.90
N VAL A 507 -1.32 6.57 -5.00
CA VAL A 507 -2.12 5.35 -4.90
C VAL A 507 -3.26 5.57 -3.90
N SER A 508 -4.50 5.28 -4.32
CA SER A 508 -5.70 5.75 -3.61
C SER A 508 -5.79 5.33 -2.14
N ILE A 509 -5.65 4.03 -1.83
CA ILE A 509 -5.82 3.55 -0.45
C ILE A 509 -4.75 4.15 0.48
N PRO A 510 -3.43 4.03 0.20
CA PRO A 510 -2.43 4.59 1.11
C PRO A 510 -2.47 6.12 1.20
N TRP A 511 -2.86 6.83 0.14
CA TRP A 511 -3.05 8.28 0.18
C TRP A 511 -4.22 8.69 1.08
N GLN A 512 -5.34 7.98 1.00
CA GLN A 512 -6.50 8.26 1.85
C GLN A 512 -6.20 7.92 3.31
N THR A 513 -5.54 6.79 3.57
CA THR A 513 -5.04 6.43 4.91
C THR A 513 -4.11 7.52 5.45
N GLU A 514 -3.20 8.04 4.63
CA GLU A 514 -2.32 9.15 5.03
C GLU A 514 -3.11 10.39 5.46
N MET A 515 -4.14 10.79 4.71
CA MET A 515 -4.97 11.94 5.06
C MET A 515 -5.68 11.74 6.40
N ILE A 516 -6.13 10.53 6.69
CA ILE A 516 -6.80 10.16 7.95
C ILE A 516 -5.80 10.16 9.11
N GLU A 517 -4.71 9.40 9.01
CA GLU A 517 -3.71 9.25 10.08
C GLU A 517 -3.02 10.57 10.46
N THR A 518 -2.93 11.50 9.52
CA THR A 518 -2.32 12.81 9.75
C THR A 518 -3.32 13.86 10.21
N GLU A 519 -4.57 13.46 10.48
CA GLU A 519 -5.71 14.32 10.86
C GLU A 519 -6.07 15.36 9.79
N CYS A 520 -5.48 15.29 8.59
CA CYS A 520 -5.83 16.19 7.48
C CYS A 520 -7.29 16.02 7.07
N PHE A 521 -7.79 14.78 7.04
CA PHE A 521 -9.19 14.47 6.78
C PHE A 521 -10.08 15.16 7.82
N LYS A 522 -9.87 14.89 9.11
CA LYS A 522 -10.67 15.48 10.19
C LYS A 522 -10.65 17.00 10.20
N GLU A 523 -9.49 17.62 9.96
CA GLU A 523 -9.34 19.08 9.99
C GLU A 523 -9.91 19.79 8.76
N LEU A 524 -9.97 19.14 7.59
CA LEU A 524 -10.48 19.72 6.35
C LEU A 524 -11.92 19.31 6.02
N ASN A 525 -12.34 18.11 6.43
CA ASN A 525 -13.65 17.55 6.14
C ASN A 525 -14.73 18.15 7.03
N VAL A 526 -14.96 19.45 6.87
CA VAL A 526 -15.98 20.21 7.58
C VAL A 526 -17.13 20.58 6.63
N PHE A 527 -18.35 20.58 7.15
CA PHE A 527 -19.55 21.01 6.43
C PHE A 527 -20.05 22.34 7.00
N GLY A 528 -21.09 22.91 6.41
CA GLY A 528 -21.76 24.09 6.93
C GLY A 528 -22.40 23.83 8.30
N PRO A 529 -22.79 24.90 9.03
CA PRO A 529 -23.44 24.77 10.32
C PRO A 529 -24.73 23.94 10.20
N ASN A 530 -25.05 23.16 11.23
CA ASN A 530 -26.25 22.32 11.31
C ASN A 530 -26.44 21.35 10.12
N GLY A 531 -25.34 20.82 9.56
CA GLY A 531 -25.41 19.85 8.45
C GLY A 531 -25.68 20.46 7.08
N THR A 532 -25.53 21.78 6.92
CA THR A 532 -25.72 22.47 5.64
C THR A 532 -24.49 22.38 4.72
N LEU A 533 -24.66 22.74 3.44
CA LEU A 533 -23.56 22.77 2.46
C LEU A 533 -22.49 23.80 2.84
N SER A 534 -21.21 23.42 2.76
CA SER A 534 -20.10 24.37 2.82
C SER A 534 -20.00 25.20 1.52
N PRO A 535 -19.35 26.38 1.52
CA PRO A 535 -19.27 27.23 0.33
C PRO A 535 -18.67 26.54 -0.90
N ASP A 536 -17.70 25.64 -0.70
CA ASP A 536 -17.07 24.85 -1.77
C ASP A 536 -18.00 23.79 -2.40
N LEU A 537 -19.08 23.42 -1.71
CA LEU A 537 -20.13 22.51 -2.18
C LEU A 537 -21.36 23.24 -2.74
N ASN A 538 -21.46 24.57 -2.56
CA ASN A 538 -22.63 25.33 -2.98
C ASN A 538 -22.58 25.66 -4.48
N ARG A 539 -23.27 24.84 -5.28
CA ARG A 539 -23.37 24.99 -6.75
C ARG A 539 -23.87 26.37 -7.21
N SER A 540 -24.66 27.07 -6.40
CA SER A 540 -25.20 28.39 -6.74
C SER A 540 -24.17 29.53 -6.68
N HIS A 541 -22.99 29.30 -6.08
CA HIS A 541 -21.95 30.31 -5.91
C HIS A 541 -20.61 29.82 -6.47
N PRO A 542 -20.47 29.69 -7.80
CA PRO A 542 -19.22 29.24 -8.42
C PRO A 542 -18.08 30.23 -8.12
N PRO A 543 -16.82 29.75 -8.05
CA PRO A 543 -15.67 30.58 -7.75
C PRO A 543 -15.49 31.68 -8.79
N GLU A 544 -15.10 32.87 -8.34
CA GLU A 544 -14.72 33.96 -9.25
C GLU A 544 -13.63 33.48 -10.22
N PRO A 545 -13.73 33.81 -11.53
CA PRO A 545 -12.70 33.44 -12.48
C PRO A 545 -11.35 34.02 -12.03
N PRO A 546 -10.24 33.28 -12.20
CA PRO A 546 -8.93 33.71 -11.71
C PRO A 546 -8.62 35.11 -12.25
N LYS A 547 -8.24 36.02 -11.34
CA LYS A 547 -7.86 37.39 -11.70
C LYS A 547 -6.77 37.32 -12.76
N LYS A 548 -7.12 37.70 -14.00
CA LYS A 548 -6.20 37.82 -15.14
C LYS A 548 -4.95 38.55 -14.66
N SER A 549 -3.77 37.97 -14.89
CA SER A 549 -2.50 38.51 -14.38
C SER A 549 -2.31 39.96 -14.82
N LEU A 550 -1.53 40.73 -14.06
CA LEU A 550 -1.22 42.13 -14.37
C LEU A 550 -0.73 42.30 -15.82
N LEU A 551 0.03 41.33 -16.34
CA LEU A 551 0.49 41.28 -17.74
C LEU A 551 -0.69 41.25 -18.71
N HIS A 552 -1.72 40.45 -18.45
CA HIS A 552 -2.90 40.35 -19.31
C HIS A 552 -3.77 41.63 -19.27
N ARG A 553 -3.73 42.41 -18.16
CA ARG A 553 -4.31 43.76 -18.10
C ARG A 553 -3.49 44.79 -18.88
N ILE A 554 -2.17 44.68 -18.86
CA ILE A 554 -1.27 45.59 -19.59
C ILE A 554 -1.38 45.37 -21.11
N PHE A 555 -1.38 44.11 -21.58
CA PHE A 555 -1.51 43.79 -23.01
C PHE A 555 -2.88 44.16 -23.59
N LYS A 556 -3.96 44.08 -22.81
CA LYS A 556 -5.29 44.55 -23.27
C LYS A 556 -5.37 46.08 -23.33
N ARG A 557 -4.64 46.78 -22.45
CA ARG A 557 -4.56 48.25 -22.44
C ARG A 557 -3.71 48.80 -23.59
N GLN A 558 -2.70 48.06 -24.05
CA GLN A 558 -1.97 48.39 -25.29
C GLN A 558 -2.80 48.15 -26.56
N HIS A 559 -3.64 47.12 -26.61
CA HIS A 559 -4.52 46.90 -27.76
C HIS A 559 -5.66 47.93 -27.89
N GLN A 560 -6.17 48.49 -26.77
CA GLN A 560 -7.16 49.57 -26.82
C GLN A 560 -6.57 50.96 -27.11
N ASN A 561 -5.27 51.17 -26.85
CA ASN A 561 -4.61 52.43 -27.18
C ASN A 561 -4.13 52.50 -28.65
N ASN A 562 -4.05 51.38 -29.37
CA ASN A 562 -3.66 51.34 -30.78
C ASN A 562 -4.85 51.36 -31.77
N SER A 563 -6.10 51.42 -31.31
CA SER A 563 -7.28 51.45 -32.19
C SER A 563 -7.91 52.84 -32.39
N ASN A 564 -7.27 53.92 -31.90
CA ASN A 564 -7.82 55.29 -31.97
C ASN A 564 -6.97 56.28 -32.81
N ILE A 565 -6.14 55.80 -33.74
CA ILE A 565 -5.43 56.68 -34.68
C ILE A 565 -5.60 56.14 -36.10
N SER A 566 -6.65 56.62 -36.78
CA SER A 566 -6.63 57.11 -38.18
C SER A 566 -8.06 57.13 -38.73
N THR A 567 -8.66 58.32 -38.75
CA THR A 567 -9.76 58.66 -39.67
C THR A 567 -9.21 59.17 -41.00
N ASP A 568 -10.03 58.98 -42.03
CA ASP A 568 -10.07 59.69 -43.31
C ASP A 568 -9.12 59.27 -44.44
N THR A 569 -9.69 58.59 -45.44
CA THR A 569 -9.99 59.24 -46.73
C THR A 569 -10.90 58.37 -47.61
N SER A 570 -11.80 59.08 -48.29
CA SER A 570 -12.85 58.68 -49.24
C SER A 570 -12.40 57.84 -50.45
N THR A 571 -13.25 56.95 -50.98
CA THR A 571 -13.95 57.09 -52.29
C THR A 571 -14.72 55.82 -52.69
N SER A 572 -15.84 56.08 -53.38
CA SER A 572 -16.80 55.14 -53.98
C SER A 572 -16.27 54.39 -55.21
N LEU A 573 -16.79 53.20 -55.51
CA LEU A 573 -17.52 52.88 -56.77
C LEU A 573 -17.90 51.39 -56.91
N ASN A 574 -19.04 51.19 -57.57
CA ASN A 574 -19.68 49.95 -58.01
C ASN A 574 -18.84 49.12 -59.01
N HIS A 575 -19.00 47.78 -59.04
CA HIS A 575 -19.75 47.04 -60.08
C HIS A 575 -19.38 45.54 -60.17
N HIS A 576 -20.43 44.71 -60.19
CA HIS A 576 -20.72 43.58 -61.10
C HIS A 576 -19.68 42.56 -61.59
N LEU A 577 -20.06 41.29 -61.33
CA LEU A 577 -20.25 40.16 -62.26
C LEU A 577 -19.07 39.38 -62.87
N ASN A 578 -19.31 38.07 -62.85
CA ASN A 578 -18.99 37.05 -63.85
C ASN A 578 -17.55 36.47 -63.84
N THR A 579 -17.37 35.24 -63.36
CA THR A 579 -17.64 33.91 -63.97
C THR A 579 -16.36 33.30 -64.51
N ASN A 580 -16.16 32.04 -64.10
CA ASN A 580 -15.77 30.88 -64.91
C ASN A 580 -14.47 30.17 -64.52
N HIS A 581 -14.68 28.87 -64.22
CA HIS A 581 -13.92 27.73 -64.72
C HIS A 581 -12.48 27.53 -64.17
N ILE A 582 -11.94 26.33 -63.95
CA ILE A 582 -12.35 24.92 -64.14
C ILE A 582 -11.25 24.05 -63.50
N ASN A 583 -11.61 22.82 -63.13
CA ASN A 583 -10.81 21.62 -62.87
C ASN A 583 -9.88 21.57 -61.65
N SER A 584 -10.01 20.63 -60.71
CA SER A 584 -10.20 19.16 -60.76
C SER A 584 -8.93 18.36 -61.06
N ASN A 585 -8.51 17.59 -60.06
CA ASN A 585 -8.06 16.18 -60.07
C ASN A 585 -7.20 15.96 -58.80
N SER A 586 -7.62 15.16 -57.81
CA SER A 586 -7.77 13.68 -57.83
C SER A 586 -6.45 13.02 -58.22
N THR A 587 -5.76 12.31 -57.33
CA THR A 587 -5.92 10.91 -56.90
C THR A 587 -4.66 10.62 -56.04
N GLY A 588 -4.57 9.70 -55.10
CA GLY A 588 -5.22 8.42 -54.87
C GLY A 588 -4.11 7.42 -54.49
N SER A 589 -4.28 6.79 -53.32
CA SER A 589 -3.86 5.43 -52.96
C SER A 589 -2.40 4.99 -53.11
N SER A 590 -1.77 4.64 -51.97
CA SER A 590 -1.19 3.32 -51.68
C SER A 590 -1.10 3.14 -50.17
#